data_AF-A0A316VSM3-F1
#
_entry.id   AF-A0A316VSM3-F1
#
_cell.length_a   1.000
_cell.length_b   1.000
_cell.length_c   1.000
_cell.angle_alpha   90.00
_cell.angle_beta   90.00
_cell.angle_gamma   90.00
#
_symmetry.space_group_name_H-M   'P 1'
#
loop_
_entity.id
_entity.type
_entity.pdbx_description
1 polymer ?
#
loop_
_entity_poly.entity_id
_entity_poly.type
_entity_poly.pdbx_seq_one_letter_code
_entity_poly.pdbx_strand_id
1 'polypeptide(L)' 'MDAFSIRLDFLSLLRRLTASQQSIAKLIAFANVHADKARNDIWDCTVGEAEKTNLNARLNILFFIDALLSEE' A
#
# COMPACT_ATOMS: atom_id res chain seq x y z
N MET A 1 -1.37 11.10 -13.69
CA MET A 1 -2.44 10.38 -12.98
C MET A 1 -2.99 11.34 -11.93
N ASP A 2 -4.31 11.55 -11.94
CA ASP A 2 -5.03 12.29 -10.90
C ASP A 2 -5.17 11.44 -9.63
N ALA A 3 -5.57 12.08 -8.53
CA ALA A 3 -5.67 11.43 -7.21
C ALA A 3 -6.64 10.24 -7.18
N PHE A 4 -7.74 10.29 -7.94
CA PHE A 4 -8.72 9.22 -7.97
C PHE A 4 -8.17 7.98 -8.68
N SER A 5 -7.52 8.15 -9.83
CA SER A 5 -6.85 7.03 -10.53
C SER A 5 -5.73 6.42 -9.67
N ILE A 6 -4.91 7.24 -9.00
CA ILE A 6 -3.86 6.74 -8.09
C ILE A 6 -4.47 5.86 -7.00
N ARG A 7 -5.58 6.30 -6.40
CA ARG A 7 -6.29 5.55 -5.36
C ARG A 7 -6.77 4.18 -5.84
N LEU A 8 -7.40 4.13 -7.02
CA LEU A 8 -7.90 2.88 -7.60
C LEU A 8 -6.76 1.88 -7.88
N ASP A 9 -5.69 2.36 -8.49
CA ASP A 9 -4.52 1.55 -8.82
C ASP A 9 -3.80 1.07 -7.56
N PHE A 10 -3.67 1.92 -6.55
CA PHE A 10 -3.11 1.56 -5.25
C PHE A 10 -3.92 0.44 -4.57
N LEU A 11 -5.24 0.59 -4.46
CA LEU A 11 -6.12 -0.42 -3.86
C LEU A 11 -6.04 -1.76 -4.62
N SER A 12 -5.93 -1.71 -5.94
CA SER A 12 -5.76 -2.89 -6.80
C SER A 12 -4.47 -3.66 -6.49
N LEU A 13 -3.38 -2.95 -6.18
CA LEU A 13 -2.10 -3.54 -5.76
C LEU A 13 -2.17 -4.03 -4.30
N LEU A 14 -2.69 -3.21 -3.39
CA LEU A 14 -2.81 -3.52 -1.97
C LEU A 14 -3.64 -4.79 -1.72
N ARG A 15 -4.73 -5.00 -2.46
CA ARG A 15 -5.57 -6.21 -2.36
C ARG A 15 -4.88 -7.50 -2.79
N ARG A 16 -3.82 -7.40 -3.58
CA ARG A 16 -3.02 -8.53 -4.07
C ARG A 16 -1.70 -8.65 -3.30
N LEU A 17 -1.52 -7.85 -2.25
CA LEU A 17 -0.30 -7.82 -1.47
C LEU A 17 -0.07 -9.18 -0.80
N THR A 18 1.13 -9.71 -1.02
CA THR A 18 1.65 -10.92 -0.36
C THR A 18 2.85 -10.55 0.49
N ALA A 19 3.27 -11.44 1.40
CA ALA A 19 4.47 -11.26 2.21
C ALA A 19 5.80 -11.34 1.42
N SER A 20 5.77 -11.52 0.10
CA SER A 20 6.98 -11.58 -0.70
C SER A 20 7.63 -10.20 -0.85
N GLN A 21 8.96 -10.14 -0.76
CA GLN A 21 9.74 -8.90 -0.92
C GLN A 21 9.39 -8.17 -2.23
N GLN A 22 9.19 -8.92 -3.32
CA GLN A 22 8.85 -8.36 -4.62
C GLN A 22 7.47 -7.67 -4.62
N SER A 23 6.47 -8.29 -3.97
CA SER A 23 5.14 -7.70 -3.86
C SER A 23 5.16 -6.43 -3.01
N ILE A 24 5.91 -6.44 -1.91
CA ILE A 24 6.07 -5.29 -1.01
C ILE A 24 6.81 -4.15 -1.71
N ALA A 25 7.98 -4.43 -2.29
CA ALA A 25 8.78 -3.44 -3.00
C ALA A 25 8.02 -2.76 -4.15
N LYS A 26 7.19 -3.52 -4.87
CA LYS A 26 6.31 -2.95 -5.92
C LYS A 26 5.33 -1.93 -5.36
N LEU A 27 4.72 -2.23 -4.21
CA LEU A 27 3.75 -1.36 -3.57
C LEU A 27 4.43 -0.11 -2.98
N ILE A 28 5.61 -0.26 -2.40
CA ILE A 28 6.43 0.87 -1.90
C ILE A 28 6.84 1.80 -3.04
N ALA A 29 7.37 1.25 -4.13
CA ALA A 29 7.74 2.05 -5.30
C ALA A 29 6.55 2.86 -5.84
N PHE A 30 5.35 2.25 -5.89
CA PHE A 30 4.13 2.96 -6.27
C PHE A 30 3.79 4.09 -5.27
N ALA A 31 3.85 3.80 -3.97
CA ALA A 31 3.56 4.77 -2.93
C ALA A 31 4.52 5.98 -2.99
N ASN A 32 5.82 5.73 -3.13
CA ASN A 32 6.86 6.77 -3.20
C ASN A 32 6.70 7.67 -4.43
N VAL A 33 6.45 7.10 -5.61
CA VAL A 33 6.25 7.87 -6.86
C VAL A 33 5.01 8.79 -6.79
N HIS A 34 4.02 8.43 -5.98
CA HIS A 34 2.75 9.16 -5.89
C HIS A 34 2.55 9.92 -4.56
N ALA A 35 3.54 9.90 -3.66
CA ALA A 35 3.44 10.49 -2.33
C ALA A 35 3.10 12.00 -2.38
N ASP A 36 3.75 12.76 -3.26
CA ASP A 36 3.52 14.21 -3.36
C ASP A 36 2.08 14.59 -3.73
N LYS A 37 1.35 13.69 -4.40
CA LYS A 37 -0.01 13.94 -4.90
C LYS A 37 -1.11 13.28 -4.08
N ALA A 38 -0.80 12.17 -3.41
CA ALA A 38 -1.82 11.28 -2.86
C ALA A 38 -1.39 10.60 -1.55
N ARG A 39 -0.40 11.13 -0.80
CA ARG A 39 0.05 10.53 0.47
C ARG A 39 -1.09 10.20 1.43
N ASN A 40 -2.03 11.13 1.61
CA ASN A 40 -3.17 10.93 2.51
C ASN A 40 -4.10 9.84 1.98
N ASP A 41 -4.47 9.87 0.70
CA ASP A 41 -5.30 8.83 0.08
C ASP A 41 -4.66 7.44 0.14
N ILE A 42 -3.34 7.36 -0.06
CA ILE A 42 -2.55 6.12 0.05
C ILE A 42 -2.68 5.57 1.47
N TRP A 43 -2.42 6.39 2.49
CA TRP A 43 -2.52 5.99 3.89
C TRP A 43 -3.94 5.56 4.27
N ASP A 44 -4.95 6.34 3.88
CA ASP A 44 -6.36 6.05 4.14
C ASP A 44 -6.78 4.72 3.48
N CYS A 45 -6.26 4.42 2.29
CA CYS A 45 -6.49 3.13 1.65
C CYS A 45 -5.80 1.98 2.38
N THR A 46 -4.55 2.18 2.84
CA THR A 46 -3.81 1.17 3.61
C THR A 46 -4.56 0.79 4.88
N VAL A 47 -4.95 1.78 5.70
CA VAL A 47 -5.69 1.56 6.95
C VAL A 47 -7.09 1.02 6.65
N GLY A 48 -7.80 1.60 5.69
CA GLY A 48 -9.16 1.20 5.36
C GLY A 48 -9.28 -0.21 4.77
N GLU A 49 -8.25 -0.73 4.10
CA GLU A 49 -8.22 -2.12 3.62
C GLU A 49 -7.84 -3.09 4.74
N ALA A 50 -6.97 -2.68 5.68
CA ALA A 50 -6.63 -3.48 6.85
C ALA A 50 -7.86 -3.79 7.72
N GLU A 51 -8.80 -2.85 7.86
CA GLU A 51 -10.05 -3.06 8.59
C GLU A 51 -10.95 -4.13 7.94
N LYS A 52 -10.94 -4.24 6.60
CA LYS A 52 -11.90 -5.05 5.83
C LYS A 52 -11.42 -6.46 5.50
N THR A 53 -10.13 -6.72 5.64
CA THR A 53 -9.50 -7.97 5.17
C THR A 53 -9.27 -8.98 6.30
N ASN A 54 -8.91 -10.21 5.94
CA ASN A 54 -8.62 -11.28 6.88
C ASN A 54 -7.24 -11.11 7.56
N LEU A 55 -6.96 -11.92 8.59
CA LEU A 55 -5.72 -11.82 9.37
C LEU A 55 -4.45 -11.93 8.51
N ASN A 56 -4.42 -12.84 7.54
CA ASN A 56 -3.26 -13.03 6.67
C ASN A 56 -2.95 -11.78 5.84
N ALA A 57 -3.98 -11.20 5.23
CA ALA A 57 -3.83 -9.96 4.47
C ALA A 57 -3.49 -8.76 5.38
N ARG A 58 -4.02 -8.70 6.61
CA ARG A 58 -3.61 -7.70 7.61
C ARG A 58 -2.11 -7.80 7.92
N LEU A 59 -1.59 -9.02 8.11
CA LEU A 59 -0.15 -9.23 8.32
C LEU A 59 0.68 -8.78 7.12
N ASN A 60 0.24 -9.06 5.89
CA ASN A 60 0.92 -8.57 4.69
C ASN A 60 0.96 -7.03 4.65
N ILE A 61 -0.14 -6.36 5.03
CA ILE A 61 -0.19 -4.90 5.13
C ILE A 61 0.76 -4.38 6.21
N LEU A 62 0.86 -5.06 7.36
CA LEU A 62 1.83 -4.71 8.39
C LEU A 62 3.28 -4.86 7.92
N PHE A 63 3.60 -5.91 7.17
CA PHE A 63 4.93 -6.05 6.55
C PHE A 63 5.22 -4.94 5.53
N PHE A 64 4.21 -4.49 4.78
CA PHE A 64 4.35 -3.34 3.91
C PHE A 64 4.63 -2.05 4.69
N ILE A 65 3.90 -1.80 5.79
CA ILE A 65 4.11 -0.62 6.64
C ILE A 65 5.50 -0.64 7.27
N ASP A 66 5.93 -1.78 7.80
CA ASP A 66 7.27 -1.96 8.37
C ASP A 66 8.36 -1.67 7.33
N ALA A 67 8.22 -2.21 6.12
CA ALA A 67 9.16 -1.95 5.03
C ALA A 67 9.14 -0.49 4.57
N LEU A 68 7.98 0.17 4.52
CA LEU A 68 7.87 1.59 4.17
C LEU A 68 8.56 2.50 5.19
N LEU A 69 8.57 2.12 6.47
CA LEU A 69 9.23 2.85 7.55
C LEU A 69 10.72 2.52 7.68
N SER A 70 11.15 1.39 7.12
CA SER A 70 12.54 0.91 7.17
C SER A 70 13.39 1.36 5.97
N GLU A 71 12.79 1.98 4.94
CA GLU A 71 13.55 2.64 3.88
C GLU A 71 14.20 3.93 4.45
N GLU A 72 15.49 3.83 4.81
CA GLU A 72 16.42 4.98 4.97
C GLU A 72 16.82 5.58 3.62
#